data_AF-A0A4U8RZH8-F1
#
_entry.id   AF-A0A4U8RZH8-F1
#
_cell.length_a   1.000
_cell.length_b   1.000
_cell.length_c   1.000
_cell.angle_alpha   90.00
_cell.angle_beta   90.00
_cell.angle_gamma   90.00
#
_symmetry.space_group_name_H-M   'P 1'
#
loop_
_entity.id
_entity.type
_entity.pdbx_description
1 polymer ?
#
loop_
_entity_poly.entity_id
_entity_poly.type
_entity_poly.pdbx_seq_one_letter_code
_entity_poly.pdbx_strand_id
1 'polypeptide(L)'
;MELKDVVLQTLSEIENSVDEKGFKDIRLGVNTGETEFLQSFKERIFVLFEGLKQDDLWLEDTHETQNKLQAKLDLILGFLQFQLALLDARLDVLDKRNFEQE
;
A
#
# COMPACT_ATOMS: atom_id res chain seq x y z
N MET A 1 5.40 1.27 34.30
CA MET A 1 4.44 1.58 33.22
C MET A 1 3.53 0.39 33.11
N GLU A 2 2.22 0.58 33.16
CA GLU A 2 1.28 -0.54 33.01
C GLU A 2 1.23 -0.97 31.54
N LEU A 3 0.91 -2.24 31.27
CA LEU A 3 0.82 -2.76 29.89
C LEU A 3 -0.15 -1.95 29.02
N LYS A 4 -1.21 -1.41 29.63
CA LYS A 4 -2.18 -0.53 28.99
C LYS A 4 -1.55 0.76 28.48
N ASP A 5 -0.62 1.35 29.24
CA ASP A 5 0.07 2.58 28.86
C ASP A 5 1.03 2.33 27.71
N VAL A 6 1.70 1.16 27.70
CA VAL A 6 2.59 0.74 26.61
C VAL A 6 1.79 0.51 25.33
N VAL A 7 0.65 -0.17 25.40
CA VAL A 7 -0.21 -0.40 24.23
C VAL A 7 -0.75 0.91 23.66
N LEU A 8 -1.20 1.84 24.50
CA LEU A 8 -1.65 3.16 24.04
C LEU A 8 -0.52 4.00 23.45
N GLN A 9 0.67 3.91 24.03
CA GLN A 9 1.86 4.55 23.48
C GLN A 9 2.22 3.96 22.12
N THR A 10 2.23 2.63 21.95
CA THR A 10 2.52 1.99 20.67
C THR A 10 1.44 2.27 19.62
N LEU A 11 0.17 2.30 20.00
CA LEU A 11 -0.93 2.67 19.09
C LEU A 11 -0.81 4.13 18.65
N SER A 12 -0.46 5.04 19.56
CA SER A 12 -0.21 6.45 19.27
C SER A 12 1.05 6.64 18.41
N GLU A 13 2.11 5.86 18.65
CA GLU A 13 3.30 5.84 17.80
C GLU A 13 2.98 5.31 16.39
N ILE A 14 2.11 4.30 16.26
CA ILE A 14 1.65 3.80 14.95
C ILE A 14 0.79 4.84 14.23
N GLU A 15 -0.16 5.48 14.93
CA GLU A 15 -1.03 6.52 14.36
C GLU A 15 -0.23 7.76 13.91
N ASN A 16 0.84 8.09 14.63
CA ASN A 16 1.79 9.15 14.25
C ASN A 16 2.88 8.69 13.26
N SER A 17 3.08 7.38 13.06
CA SER A 17 4.00 6.82 12.07
C SER A 17 3.39 6.75 10.66
N VAL A 18 2.07 6.89 10.55
CA VAL A 18 1.43 7.25 9.27
C VAL A 18 1.60 8.74 9.09
N ASP A 19 2.83 9.13 8.81
CA ASP A 19 3.24 10.50 8.62
C ASP A 19 2.49 11.16 7.45
N GLU A 20 2.34 12.48 7.52
CA GLU A 20 1.92 13.32 6.38
C GLU A 20 2.71 12.99 5.10
N LYS A 21 3.90 12.39 5.24
CA LYS A 21 4.75 11.87 4.16
C LYS A 21 4.16 10.63 3.51
N GLY A 22 3.70 9.62 4.26
CA GLY A 22 2.95 8.50 3.70
C GLY A 22 1.66 8.94 3.00
N PHE A 23 0.96 9.95 3.56
CA PHE A 23 -0.20 10.57 2.90
C PHE A 23 0.18 11.45 1.68
N LYS A 24 1.34 12.12 1.72
CA LYS A 24 1.88 12.89 0.59
C LYS A 24 2.40 11.97 -0.51
N ASP A 25 2.93 10.79 -0.22
CA ASP A 25 3.31 9.80 -1.22
C ASP A 25 2.08 9.24 -1.95
N ILE A 26 0.95 9.14 -1.25
CA ILE A 26 -0.35 8.82 -1.85
C ILE A 26 -0.85 9.98 -2.75
N ARG A 27 -0.62 11.24 -2.37
CA ARG A 27 -0.95 12.43 -3.20
C ARG A 27 0.10 12.77 -4.26
N LEU A 28 1.32 12.26 -4.14
CA LEU A 28 2.44 12.53 -5.05
C LEU A 28 2.00 12.15 -6.46
N GLY A 29 1.29 11.04 -6.61
CA GLY A 29 0.83 10.55 -7.91
C GLY A 29 -0.07 11.49 -8.70
N VAL A 30 -0.67 12.53 -8.12
CA VAL A 30 -1.53 13.45 -8.89
C VAL A 30 -0.71 14.59 -9.54
N ASN A 31 0.38 15.03 -8.90
CA ASN A 31 1.18 16.19 -9.33
C ASN A 31 2.63 15.86 -9.72
N THR A 32 3.08 14.62 -9.59
CA THR A 32 4.41 14.18 -10.06
C THR A 32 4.44 13.95 -11.57
N GLY A 33 5.64 14.04 -12.15
CA GLY A 33 5.88 13.66 -13.53
C GLY A 33 5.53 12.19 -13.76
N GLU A 34 5.16 11.83 -15.00
CA GLU A 34 4.70 10.48 -15.32
C GLU A 34 5.74 9.40 -14.98
N THR A 35 7.00 9.68 -15.26
CA THR A 35 8.12 8.81 -14.92
C THR A 35 8.22 8.54 -13.42
N GLU A 36 8.01 9.55 -12.59
CA GLU A 36 8.11 9.45 -11.12
C GLU A 36 6.95 8.65 -10.55
N PHE A 37 5.74 8.87 -11.06
CA PHE A 37 4.56 8.07 -10.71
C PHE A 37 4.76 6.59 -11.04
N LEU A 38 5.18 6.29 -12.28
CA LEU A 38 5.40 4.91 -12.73
C LEU A 38 6.52 4.22 -11.96
N GLN A 39 7.60 4.93 -11.64
CA GLN A 39 8.69 4.41 -10.82
C GLN A 39 8.21 4.06 -9.41
N SER A 40 7.46 4.96 -8.75
CA SER A 40 6.88 4.71 -7.43
C SER A 40 5.86 3.57 -7.44
N PHE A 41 5.02 3.49 -8.47
CA PHE A 41 4.09 2.37 -8.66
C PHE A 41 4.84 1.03 -8.77
N LYS A 42 5.87 0.98 -9.63
CA LYS A 42 6.71 -0.19 -9.81
C LYS A 42 7.37 -0.64 -8.51
N GLU A 43 7.94 0.28 -7.74
CA GLU A 43 8.58 -0.03 -6.45
C GLU A 43 7.59 -0.60 -5.44
N ARG A 44 6.40 -0.02 -5.32
CA ARG A 44 5.34 -0.50 -4.43
C ARG A 44 4.89 -1.92 -4.77
N ILE A 45 4.70 -2.22 -6.05
CA ILE A 45 4.38 -3.58 -6.52
C ILE A 45 5.56 -4.54 -6.31
N PHE A 46 6.78 -4.08 -6.52
CA PHE A 46 7.98 -4.90 -6.31
C PHE A 46 8.13 -5.32 -4.84
N VAL A 47 7.96 -4.40 -3.90
CA VAL A 47 8.01 -4.69 -2.46
C VAL A 47 6.93 -5.71 -2.07
N LEU A 48 5.71 -5.58 -2.61
CA LEU A 48 4.64 -6.56 -2.41
C LEU A 48 5.10 -7.97 -2.84
N PHE A 49 5.71 -8.09 -4.02
CA PHE A 49 6.20 -9.38 -4.52
C PHE A 49 7.35 -9.95 -3.70
N GLU A 50 8.31 -9.13 -3.28
CA GLU A 50 9.40 -9.61 -2.42
C GLU A 50 8.86 -10.10 -1.06
N GLY A 51 7.91 -9.37 -0.45
CA GLY A 51 7.25 -9.78 0.79
C GLY A 51 6.35 -11.02 0.66
N LEU A 52 5.94 -11.37 -0.55
CA LEU A 52 5.22 -12.60 -0.85
C LEU A 52 6.15 -13.81 -1.01
N LYS A 53 7.34 -13.61 -1.60
CA LYS A 53 8.34 -14.66 -1.82
C LYS A 53 9.07 -15.10 -0.55
N GLN A 54 9.20 -14.21 0.42
CA GLN A 54 9.90 -14.48 1.69
C GLN A 54 9.08 -15.31 2.68
N ASP A 55 7.87 -15.73 2.31
CA ASP A 55 6.94 -16.30 3.27
C ASP A 55 6.90 -17.83 3.19
N ASP A 56 7.42 -18.51 4.21
CA ASP A 56 7.37 -19.97 4.32
C ASP A 56 5.95 -20.47 4.68
N LEU A 57 5.01 -19.57 4.96
CA LEU A 57 3.61 -19.87 5.33
C LEU A 57 2.83 -20.68 4.27
N TRP A 58 3.35 -20.80 3.04
CA TRP A 58 2.72 -21.61 1.98
C TRP A 58 2.97 -23.12 2.12
N LEU A 59 3.81 -23.56 3.06
CA LEU A 59 4.30 -24.94 3.13
C LEU A 59 3.62 -25.82 4.19
N GLU A 60 2.87 -25.24 5.15
CA GLU A 60 2.23 -26.01 6.23
C GLU A 60 0.70 -25.90 6.21
N ASP A 61 0.03 -27.05 6.12
CA ASP A 61 -1.42 -27.15 5.98
C ASP A 61 -2.13 -27.32 7.34
N THR A 62 -1.85 -26.40 8.27
CA THR A 62 -2.57 -26.35 9.56
C THR A 62 -3.70 -25.33 9.52
N HIS A 63 -4.77 -25.57 10.27
CA HIS A 63 -5.94 -24.69 10.29
C HIS A 63 -5.62 -23.27 10.81
N GLU A 64 -4.56 -23.11 11.61
CA GLU A 64 -4.06 -21.80 12.05
C GLU A 64 -3.25 -21.10 10.94
N THR A 65 -2.44 -21.85 10.18
CA THR A 65 -1.71 -21.33 9.01
C THR A 65 -2.68 -20.84 7.94
N GLN A 66 -3.77 -21.56 7.68
CA GLN A 66 -4.80 -21.17 6.71
C GLN A 66 -5.50 -19.86 7.08
N ASN A 67 -5.81 -19.63 8.37
CA ASN A 67 -6.41 -18.37 8.82
C ASN A 67 -5.45 -17.18 8.67
N LYS A 68 -4.16 -17.37 8.97
CA LYS A 68 -3.12 -16.34 8.77
C LYS A 68 -2.93 -16.03 7.28
N LEU A 69 -2.95 -17.07 6.44
CA LEU A 69 -2.84 -16.96 5.00
C LEU A 69 -4.03 -16.18 4.41
N GLN A 70 -5.26 -16.49 4.85
CA GLN A 70 -6.45 -15.79 4.40
C GLN A 70 -6.39 -14.29 4.75
N ALA A 71 -6.06 -13.96 6.01
CA ALA A 71 -5.93 -12.56 6.42
C ALA A 71 -4.85 -11.81 5.62
N LYS A 72 -3.74 -12.50 5.28
CA LYS A 72 -2.68 -11.93 4.44
C LYS A 72 -3.17 -11.71 3.00
N LEU A 73 -3.89 -12.66 2.42
CA LEU A 73 -4.50 -12.53 1.10
C LEU A 73 -5.49 -11.35 1.05
N ASP A 74 -6.31 -11.17 2.08
CA ASP A 74 -7.25 -10.05 2.17
C ASP A 74 -6.50 -8.70 2.20
N LEU A 75 -5.39 -8.62 2.93
CA LEU A 75 -4.54 -7.42 2.95
C LEU A 75 -3.93 -7.13 1.57
N ILE A 76 -3.41 -8.16 0.89
CA ILE A 76 -2.84 -8.04 -0.45
C ILE A 76 -3.90 -7.57 -1.44
N LEU A 77 -5.10 -8.16 -1.38
CA LEU A 77 -6.23 -7.79 -2.22
C LEU A 77 -6.59 -6.31 -2.02
N GLY A 78 -6.72 -5.88 -0.76
CA GLY A 78 -7.01 -4.48 -0.43
C GLY A 78 -5.93 -3.52 -0.94
N PHE A 79 -4.66 -3.90 -0.82
CA PHE A 79 -3.55 -3.11 -1.37
C PHE A 79 -3.63 -3.00 -2.90
N LEU A 80 -3.87 -4.09 -3.62
CA LEU A 80 -3.98 -4.09 -5.08
C LEU A 80 -5.19 -3.28 -5.56
N GLN A 81 -6.32 -3.36 -4.85
CA GLN A 81 -7.49 -2.52 -5.12
C GLN A 81 -7.16 -1.03 -4.96
N PHE A 82 -6.41 -0.67 -3.91
CA PHE A 82 -5.93 0.69 -3.73
C PHE A 82 -4.99 1.14 -4.87
N GLN A 83 -4.08 0.26 -5.32
CA GLN A 83 -3.20 0.56 -6.44
C GLN A 83 -3.99 0.80 -7.74
N LEU A 84 -5.04 0.03 -8.00
CA LEU A 84 -5.92 0.24 -9.15
C LEU A 84 -6.65 1.59 -9.07
N ALA A 85 -7.22 1.94 -7.92
CA ALA A 85 -7.88 3.23 -7.74
C ALA A 85 -6.93 4.42 -7.98
N LEU A 86 -5.65 4.29 -7.63
CA LEU A 86 -4.63 5.29 -7.95
C LEU A 86 -4.34 5.39 -9.46
N LEU A 87 -4.34 4.25 -10.17
CA LEU A 87 -4.18 4.26 -11.63
C LEU A 87 -5.36 4.94 -12.30
N ASP A 88 -6.60 4.62 -11.89
CA ASP A 88 -7.81 5.27 -12.42
C ASP A 88 -7.74 6.80 -12.22
N ALA A 89 -7.41 7.24 -11.01
CA ALA A 89 -7.25 8.66 -10.71
C ALA A 89 -6.14 9.33 -11.55
N ARG A 90 -5.06 8.61 -11.88
CA ARG A 90 -3.99 9.12 -12.74
C ARG A 90 -4.43 9.21 -14.21
N LEU A 91 -5.12 8.20 -14.72
CA LEU A 91 -5.67 8.18 -16.07
C LEU A 91 -6.64 9.34 -16.29
N ASP A 92 -7.55 9.59 -15.35
CA ASP A 92 -8.48 10.73 -15.39
C ASP A 92 -7.76 12.09 -15.50
N VAL A 93 -6.60 12.22 -14.85
CA VAL A 93 -5.80 13.45 -14.88
C VAL A 93 -5.06 13.60 -16.20
N LEU A 94 -4.55 12.50 -16.77
CA LEU A 94 -3.88 12.50 -18.06
C LEU A 94 -4.86 12.78 -19.20
N ASP A 95 -6.05 12.18 -19.17
CA ASP A 95 -7.10 12.42 -20.15
C ASP A 95 -7.48 13.90 -20.17
N LYS A 96 -7.74 14.50 -19.00
CA LYS A 96 -8.03 15.95 -18.90
C LYS A 96 -6.91 16.82 -19.46
N ARG A 97 -5.64 16.49 -19.17
CA ARG A 97 -4.49 17.23 -19.71
C ARG A 97 -4.38 17.12 -21.23
N ASN A 98 -4.72 15.98 -21.81
CA ASN A 98 -4.71 15.80 -23.26
C ASN A 98 -5.81 16.63 -23.94
N PHE A 99 -7.01 16.69 -23.35
CA PHE A 99 -8.11 17.53 -23.86
C PHE A 99 -7.84 19.05 -23.79
N GLU A 100 -7.02 19.51 -22.84
CA GLU A 100 -6.65 20.94 -22.73
C GLU A 100 -5.54 21.35 -23.73
N GLN A 101 -4.91 20.39 -24.42
CA GLN A 101 -3.82 20.63 -25.37
C GLN A 101 -4.24 20.54 -26.85
N GLU A 102 -5.47 20.13 -27.14
CA GLU A 102 -6.12 20.14 -28.47
C GLU A 102 -6.90 21.44 -28.72
#